data_AF-A0AB34ILC6-F1
#
_entry.id   AF-A0AB34ILC6-F1
#
_cell.length_a   1.000
_cell.length_b   1.000
_cell.length_c   1.000
_cell.angle_alpha   90.00
_cell.angle_beta   90.00
_cell.angle_gamma   90.00
#
_symmetry.space_group_name_H-M   'P 1'
#
loop_
_entity.id
_entity.type
_entity.pdbx_description
1 polymer ?
#
loop_
_entity_poly.entity_id
_entity_poly.type
_entity_poly.pdbx_seq_one_letter_code
_entity_poly.pdbx_strand_id
1 'polypeptide(L)'
;MQHSESCVQSFRNDLRVAISLLFLASMHTETPPPPPPDDDDIREVQHFATILRAYDNYLPWARRRLRRLADDYARLGAPHRAALRLDEKLEAMHRAAEANGAAIARLVAPHRAHVGSDVLHMFVLADDGRGGVRATAAAGAAYVPESDMEKVQSTLKQCVREWGEEGEEERREAHTPLLTALRETVPVGGGEARVLLPGAGLGRLAWEVARLGYKAQGCEFSYFMLLASNFIMNGLGGERVVIHPWVLQTCNTRSIEDAVRPAEVPAVSPAELEATCNL
;
A
#
# COMPACT_ATOMS: atom_id res chain seq x y z
N MET A 1 24.64 -8.14 -22.96
CA MET A 1 25.05 -7.17 -21.91
C MET A 1 24.33 -5.83 -22.00
N GLN A 2 23.89 -5.33 -23.17
CA GLN A 2 23.08 -4.09 -23.24
C GLN A 2 21.55 -4.30 -23.15
N HIS A 3 21.04 -5.51 -23.39
CA HIS A 3 19.59 -5.80 -23.33
C HIS A 3 19.06 -6.19 -21.93
N SER A 4 19.96 -6.54 -21.01
CA SER A 4 19.64 -6.99 -19.64
C SER A 4 19.30 -5.85 -18.69
N GLU A 5 20.03 -4.72 -18.80
CA GLU A 5 19.73 -3.49 -18.07
C GLU A 5 18.32 -2.96 -18.44
N SER A 6 17.92 -3.07 -19.72
CA SER A 6 16.65 -2.54 -20.24
C SER A 6 15.39 -3.09 -19.58
N CYS A 7 15.38 -4.32 -19.04
CA CYS A 7 14.15 -4.96 -18.52
C CYS A 7 13.89 -4.62 -17.04
N VAL A 8 14.95 -4.57 -16.23
CA VAL A 8 14.89 -4.08 -14.84
C VAL A 8 14.76 -2.55 -14.82
N GLN A 9 15.40 -1.85 -15.79
CA GLN A 9 15.07 -0.46 -16.06
C GLN A 9 13.60 -0.33 -16.44
N SER A 10 12.98 -1.21 -17.23
CA SER A 10 11.56 -1.08 -17.61
C SER A 10 10.65 -1.13 -16.40
N PHE A 11 10.85 -2.03 -15.43
CA PHE A 11 9.98 -2.12 -14.24
C PHE A 11 10.24 -0.98 -13.24
N ARG A 12 11.50 -0.57 -13.05
CA ARG A 12 11.86 0.65 -12.29
C ARG A 12 11.42 1.92 -13.01
N ASN A 13 11.37 1.91 -14.34
CA ASN A 13 10.91 2.99 -15.18
C ASN A 13 9.39 3.02 -15.27
N ASP A 14 8.66 1.92 -15.23
CA ASP A 14 7.19 1.93 -15.33
C ASP A 14 6.56 2.53 -14.07
N LEU A 15 7.17 2.29 -12.90
CA LEU A 15 6.78 2.94 -11.65
C LEU A 15 7.32 4.38 -11.54
N ARG A 16 8.49 4.66 -12.12
CA ARG A 16 8.94 6.05 -12.32
C ARG A 16 8.11 6.77 -13.37
N VAL A 17 7.51 6.11 -14.36
CA VAL A 17 6.72 6.71 -15.44
C VAL A 17 5.32 7.00 -14.91
N ALA A 18 4.72 6.08 -14.15
CA ALA A 18 3.47 6.34 -13.44
C ALA A 18 3.57 7.46 -12.39
N ILE A 19 4.76 7.77 -11.87
CA ILE A 19 4.97 8.83 -10.86
C ILE A 19 5.67 10.09 -11.41
N SER A 20 6.47 9.99 -12.47
CA SER A 20 7.16 11.13 -13.13
C SER A 20 6.32 11.79 -14.23
N LEU A 21 5.17 11.21 -14.59
CA LEU A 21 4.17 11.92 -15.41
C LEU A 21 3.61 13.17 -14.71
N LEU A 22 3.89 13.37 -13.41
CA LEU A 22 3.53 14.56 -12.64
C LEU A 22 4.66 15.56 -12.37
N PHE A 23 5.52 15.79 -13.36
CA PHE A 23 6.51 16.88 -13.40
C PHE A 23 7.67 16.78 -12.39
N LEU A 24 8.84 16.36 -12.89
CA LEU A 24 10.12 16.93 -12.46
C LEU A 24 11.00 17.15 -13.68
N ALA A 25 11.34 18.41 -13.90
CA ALA A 25 12.17 18.92 -14.97
C ALA A 25 13.50 18.16 -15.09
N SER A 26 13.74 17.54 -16.25
CA SER A 26 15.08 17.12 -16.65
C SER A 26 15.75 18.29 -17.37
N MET A 27 16.75 18.87 -16.70
CA MET A 27 17.80 19.64 -17.38
C MET A 27 18.43 18.75 -18.46
N HIS A 28 18.50 19.28 -19.68
CA HIS A 28 19.19 18.75 -20.86
C HIS A 28 18.62 17.51 -21.54
N THR A 29 17.48 17.68 -22.22
CA THR A 29 17.29 17.33 -23.66
C THR A 29 16.09 18.13 -24.17
N GLU A 30 16.15 18.64 -25.40
CA GLU A 30 15.10 19.44 -26.07
C GLU A 30 13.82 18.63 -26.33
N THR A 31 13.07 18.30 -25.29
CA THR A 31 11.68 17.86 -25.41
C THR A 31 10.79 19.12 -25.37
N PRO A 32 9.82 19.28 -26.30
CA PRO A 32 8.85 20.36 -26.20
C PRO A 32 8.17 20.30 -24.81
N PRO A 33 7.84 21.46 -24.21
CA PRO A 33 7.14 21.47 -22.93
C PRO A 33 5.89 20.60 -23.06
N PRO A 34 5.61 19.74 -22.06
CA PRO A 34 4.44 18.90 -22.11
C PRO A 34 3.18 19.76 -22.28
N PRO A 35 2.14 19.23 -22.95
CA PRO A 35 0.87 19.94 -23.05
C PRO A 35 0.38 20.29 -21.63
N PRO A 36 -0.39 21.39 -21.48
CA PRO A 36 -1.01 21.68 -20.20
C PRO A 36 -1.83 20.47 -19.75
N PRO A 37 -1.85 20.15 -18.44
CA PRO A 37 -2.54 18.98 -17.93
C PRO A 37 -4.02 19.05 -18.32
N ASP A 38 -4.54 17.94 -18.78
CA ASP A 38 -5.97 17.83 -19.10
C ASP A 38 -6.81 17.59 -17.84
N ASP A 39 -8.13 17.48 -18.01
CA ASP A 39 -9.05 17.28 -16.89
C ASP A 39 -8.80 15.94 -16.16
N ASP A 40 -8.31 14.91 -16.87
CA ASP A 40 -8.04 13.61 -16.29
C ASP A 40 -6.72 13.61 -15.51
N ASP A 41 -5.69 14.30 -16.00
CA ASP A 41 -4.45 14.56 -15.26
C ASP A 41 -4.73 15.27 -13.93
N ILE A 42 -5.60 16.29 -13.94
CA ILE A 42 -5.98 17.03 -12.73
C ILE A 42 -6.73 16.12 -11.75
N ARG A 43 -7.65 15.28 -12.24
CA ARG A 43 -8.39 14.32 -11.42
C ARG A 43 -7.48 13.26 -10.81
N GLU A 44 -6.49 12.80 -11.56
CA GLU A 44 -5.49 11.84 -11.09
C GLU A 44 -4.72 12.41 -9.91
N VAL A 45 -4.20 13.64 -10.04
CA VAL A 45 -3.49 14.36 -8.97
C VAL A 45 -4.35 14.52 -7.72
N GLN A 46 -5.60 14.91 -7.90
CA GLN A 46 -6.56 15.08 -6.79
C GLN A 46 -6.85 13.74 -6.10
N HIS A 47 -7.02 12.67 -6.87
CA HIS A 47 -7.23 11.34 -6.32
C HIS A 47 -6.00 10.86 -5.55
N PHE A 48 -4.82 11.02 -6.12
CA PHE A 48 -3.55 10.68 -5.48
C PHE A 48 -3.36 11.42 -4.15
N ALA A 49 -3.61 12.73 -4.12
CA ALA A 49 -3.57 13.54 -2.90
C ALA A 49 -4.56 13.05 -1.83
N THR A 50 -5.75 12.59 -2.25
CA THR A 50 -6.75 12.00 -1.35
C THR A 50 -6.25 10.70 -0.72
N ILE A 51 -5.54 9.86 -1.48
CA ILE A 51 -4.97 8.61 -0.95
C ILE A 51 -3.81 8.88 0.02
N LEU A 52 -2.93 9.84 -0.28
CA LEU A 52 -1.89 10.26 0.67
C LEU A 52 -2.49 10.79 1.97
N ARG A 53 -3.55 11.61 1.88
CA ARG A 53 -4.31 12.11 3.04
C ARG A 53 -4.88 10.95 3.86
N ALA A 54 -5.37 9.89 3.22
CA ALA A 54 -5.88 8.72 3.91
C ALA A 54 -4.79 8.01 4.73
N TYR A 55 -3.63 7.74 4.13
CA TYR A 55 -2.49 7.20 4.86
C TYR A 55 -2.05 8.11 6.02
N ASP A 56 -1.96 9.42 5.79
CA ASP A 56 -1.57 10.40 6.82
C ASP A 56 -2.54 10.43 8.01
N ASN A 57 -3.82 10.16 7.77
CA ASN A 57 -4.85 10.16 8.80
C ASN A 57 -5.07 8.81 9.49
N TYR A 58 -4.35 7.76 9.11
CA TYR A 58 -4.48 6.43 9.75
C TYR A 58 -4.31 6.51 11.27
N LEU A 59 -3.23 7.12 11.78
CA LEU A 59 -2.93 7.13 13.21
C LEU A 59 -3.93 8.01 14.01
N PRO A 60 -4.26 9.24 13.58
CA PRO A 60 -5.34 10.02 14.19
C PRO A 60 -6.68 9.25 14.23
N TRP A 61 -7.02 8.57 13.13
CA TRP A 61 -8.23 7.77 13.02
C TRP A 61 -8.22 6.56 13.98
N ALA A 62 -7.13 5.79 14.01
CA ALA A 62 -6.92 4.66 14.90
C ALA A 62 -7.03 5.09 16.38
N ARG A 63 -6.35 6.18 16.75
CA ARG A 63 -6.42 6.75 18.10
C ARG A 63 -7.84 7.15 18.48
N ARG A 64 -8.62 7.74 17.58
CA ARG A 64 -10.04 8.09 17.83
C ARG A 64 -10.89 6.83 18.07
N ARG A 65 -10.65 5.75 17.33
CA ARG A 65 -11.34 4.47 17.52
C ARG A 65 -11.02 3.84 18.87
N LEU A 66 -9.74 3.81 19.24
CA LEU A 66 -9.29 3.29 20.54
C LEU A 66 -9.78 4.13 21.72
N ARG A 67 -9.79 5.47 21.59
CA ARG A 67 -10.36 6.36 22.61
C ARG A 67 -11.84 6.08 22.84
N ARG A 68 -12.64 5.91 21.79
CA ARG A 68 -14.06 5.54 21.95
C ARG A 68 -14.23 4.25 22.75
N LEU A 69 -13.43 3.23 22.46
CA LEU A 69 -13.43 1.97 23.20
C LEU A 69 -13.03 2.18 24.68
N ALA A 70 -12.01 3.01 24.93
CA ALA A 70 -11.57 3.34 26.28
C ALA A 70 -12.64 4.11 27.08
N ASP A 71 -13.33 5.07 26.44
CA ASP A 71 -14.42 5.84 27.05
C ASP A 71 -15.61 4.93 27.41
N ASP A 72 -15.98 4.03 26.50
CA ASP A 72 -17.03 3.04 26.75
C ASP A 72 -16.67 2.08 27.89
N TYR A 73 -15.42 1.62 27.94
CA TYR A 73 -14.90 0.80 29.02
C TYR A 73 -14.88 1.55 30.36
N ALA A 74 -14.48 2.82 30.38
CA ALA A 74 -14.44 3.65 31.58
C ALA A 74 -15.83 3.89 32.19
N ARG A 75 -16.88 3.94 31.35
CA ARG A 75 -18.28 4.07 31.78
C ARG A 75 -18.82 2.83 32.51
N LEU A 76 -18.18 1.66 32.38
CA LEU A 76 -18.62 0.44 33.07
C LEU A 76 -18.37 0.53 34.58
N GLY A 77 -19.21 -0.12 35.40
CA GLY A 77 -18.97 -0.22 36.84
C GLY A 77 -17.70 -1.01 37.19
N ALA A 78 -17.15 -0.79 38.40
CA ALA A 78 -15.93 -1.45 38.86
C ALA A 78 -15.93 -2.99 38.73
N PRO A 79 -17.04 -3.72 39.04
CA PRO A 79 -17.07 -5.17 38.87
C PRO A 79 -16.90 -5.63 37.42
N HIS A 80 -17.50 -4.90 36.45
CA HIS A 80 -17.39 -5.24 35.03
C HIS A 80 -15.98 -4.96 34.49
N ARG A 81 -15.36 -3.85 34.91
CA ARG A 81 -13.97 -3.57 34.54
C ARG A 81 -13.00 -4.61 35.10
N ALA A 82 -13.18 -5.02 36.35
CA ALA A 82 -12.37 -6.07 36.98
C ALA A 82 -12.50 -7.44 36.30
N ALA A 83 -13.66 -7.72 35.69
CA ALA A 83 -13.90 -8.94 34.91
C ALA A 83 -13.30 -8.87 33.49
N LEU A 84 -13.42 -7.73 32.81
CA LEU A 84 -12.96 -7.57 31.42
C LEU A 84 -11.46 -7.28 31.29
N ARG A 85 -10.88 -6.52 32.24
CA ARG A 85 -9.44 -6.20 32.32
C ARG A 85 -8.86 -5.71 30.99
N LEU A 86 -9.51 -4.73 30.37
CA LEU A 86 -9.12 -4.25 29.03
C LEU A 86 -7.98 -3.23 29.05
N ASP A 87 -7.51 -2.80 30.22
CA ASP A 87 -6.47 -1.77 30.35
C ASP A 87 -5.19 -2.16 29.58
N GLU A 88 -4.66 -3.37 29.84
CA GLU A 88 -3.47 -3.89 29.16
C GLU A 88 -3.70 -4.07 27.65
N LYS A 89 -4.90 -4.50 27.26
CA LYS A 89 -5.29 -4.65 25.85
C LYS A 89 -5.28 -3.31 25.13
N LEU A 90 -5.90 -2.28 25.72
CA LEU A 90 -5.97 -0.94 25.15
C LEU A 90 -4.58 -0.33 24.99
N GLU A 91 -3.72 -0.46 26.00
CA GLU A 91 -2.34 -0.01 25.92
C GLU A 91 -1.55 -0.72 24.81
N ALA A 92 -1.68 -2.04 24.70
CA ALA A 92 -1.03 -2.82 23.66
C ALA A 92 -1.54 -2.41 22.26
N MET A 93 -2.85 -2.21 22.10
CA MET A 93 -3.45 -1.73 20.85
C MET A 93 -2.96 -0.32 20.49
N HIS A 94 -2.79 0.57 21.47
CA HIS A 94 -2.23 1.90 21.25
C HIS A 94 -0.80 1.83 20.71
N ARG A 95 0.08 1.04 21.34
CA ARG A 95 1.47 0.85 20.87
C ARG A 95 1.53 0.26 19.47
N ALA A 96 0.74 -0.77 19.20
CA ALA A 96 0.67 -1.41 17.88
C ALA A 96 0.12 -0.47 16.79
N ALA A 97 -0.87 0.38 17.12
CA ALA A 97 -1.37 1.39 16.19
C ALA A 97 -0.32 2.48 15.90
N GLU A 98 0.50 2.85 16.87
CA GLU A 98 1.62 3.78 16.69
C GLU A 98 2.72 3.20 15.81
N ALA A 99 3.08 1.93 16.00
CA ALA A 99 4.00 1.22 15.12
C ALA A 99 3.52 1.20 13.66
N ASN A 100 2.23 0.92 13.43
CA ASN A 100 1.63 1.05 12.09
C ASN A 100 1.72 2.47 11.54
N GLY A 101 1.44 3.48 12.37
CA GLY A 101 1.56 4.88 11.98
C GLY A 101 2.98 5.25 11.53
N ALA A 102 4.01 4.75 12.23
CA ALA A 102 5.41 4.96 11.86
C ALA A 102 5.77 4.25 10.53
N ALA A 103 5.31 3.00 10.34
CA ALA A 103 5.50 2.27 9.09
C ALA A 103 4.82 2.98 7.90
N ILE A 104 3.58 3.44 8.08
CA ILE A 104 2.85 4.20 7.07
C ILE A 104 3.54 5.53 6.77
N ALA A 105 4.05 6.23 7.78
CA ALA A 105 4.77 7.48 7.57
C ALA A 105 6.01 7.30 6.68
N ARG A 106 6.74 6.19 6.82
CA ARG A 106 7.84 5.80 5.91
C ARG A 106 7.31 5.49 4.51
N LEU A 107 6.22 4.74 4.40
CA LEU A 107 5.59 4.36 3.14
C LEU A 107 5.26 5.58 2.28
N VAL A 108 4.62 6.61 2.85
CA VAL A 108 4.20 7.79 2.07
C VAL A 108 5.24 8.90 1.97
N ALA A 109 6.30 8.90 2.78
CA ALA A 109 7.28 9.99 2.82
C ALA A 109 7.89 10.34 1.44
N PRO A 110 8.34 9.38 0.60
CA PRO A 110 8.86 9.69 -0.73
C PRO A 110 7.83 10.32 -1.67
N HIS A 111 6.54 10.03 -1.44
CA HIS A 111 5.45 10.42 -2.32
C HIS A 111 4.91 11.82 -2.01
N ARG A 112 5.08 12.32 -0.78
CA ARG A 112 4.66 13.69 -0.42
C ARG A 112 5.44 14.77 -1.19
N ALA A 113 6.70 14.52 -1.52
CA ALA A 113 7.52 15.45 -2.30
C ALA A 113 6.99 15.69 -3.72
N HIS A 114 6.24 14.73 -4.27
CA HIS A 114 5.74 14.77 -5.66
C HIS A 114 4.43 15.55 -5.81
N VAL A 115 3.72 15.84 -4.72
CA VAL A 115 2.39 16.46 -4.77
C VAL A 115 2.45 17.95 -4.44
N GLY A 116 3.53 18.42 -3.82
CA GLY A 116 3.59 19.77 -3.26
C GLY A 116 2.65 19.93 -2.06
N SER A 117 3.01 20.81 -1.11
CA SER A 117 2.17 21.07 0.07
C SER A 117 0.77 21.53 -0.32
N ASP A 118 0.68 22.32 -1.40
CA ASP A 118 -0.54 23.05 -1.75
C ASP A 118 -1.64 22.13 -2.29
N VAL A 119 -1.27 21.05 -2.98
CA VAL A 119 -2.20 20.05 -3.51
C VAL A 119 -2.67 19.07 -2.43
N LEU A 120 -1.81 18.75 -1.46
CA LEU A 120 -2.22 18.02 -0.25
C LEU A 120 -3.30 18.79 0.53
N HIS A 121 -3.29 20.12 0.48
CA HIS A 121 -4.34 20.96 1.06
C HIS A 121 -5.53 21.24 0.12
N MET A 122 -5.47 20.78 -1.12
CA MET A 122 -6.47 21.06 -2.14
C MET A 122 -7.74 20.21 -1.97
N PHE A 123 -8.85 20.88 -2.28
CA PHE A 123 -10.25 20.56 -2.04
C PHE A 123 -10.64 19.09 -2.27
N VAL A 124 -11.40 18.50 -1.33
CA VAL A 124 -12.19 17.29 -1.60
C VAL A 124 -13.37 17.70 -2.48
N LEU A 125 -13.37 17.26 -3.73
CA LEU A 125 -14.57 17.33 -4.57
C LEU A 125 -15.54 16.25 -4.06
N ALA A 126 -16.50 16.65 -3.23
CA ALA A 126 -17.60 15.78 -2.84
C ALA A 126 -18.78 16.01 -3.81
N ASP A 127 -19.28 14.94 -4.41
CA ASP A 127 -20.55 14.94 -5.14
C ASP A 127 -21.70 15.10 -4.12
N ASP A 128 -22.51 16.14 -4.28
CA ASP A 128 -23.60 16.46 -3.35
C ASP A 128 -24.90 15.70 -3.64
N GLY A 129 -24.87 14.76 -4.60
CA GLY A 129 -26.02 13.97 -5.00
C GLY A 129 -27.10 14.78 -5.73
N ARG A 130 -26.79 16.03 -6.11
CA ARG A 130 -27.68 16.91 -6.90
C ARG A 130 -27.05 17.34 -8.22
N GLY A 131 -25.95 16.70 -8.63
CA GLY A 131 -25.25 16.99 -9.88
C GLY A 131 -24.46 18.31 -9.84
N GLY A 132 -24.17 18.83 -8.65
CA GLY A 132 -23.35 20.04 -8.45
C GLY A 132 -22.05 19.73 -7.72
N VAL A 133 -20.91 20.08 -8.32
CA VAL A 133 -19.60 20.03 -7.65
C VAL A 133 -19.40 21.33 -6.87
N ARG A 134 -19.26 21.25 -5.53
CA ARG A 134 -18.98 22.42 -4.67
C ARG A 134 -17.61 22.31 -4.01
N ALA A 135 -16.73 23.26 -4.29
CA ALA A 135 -15.48 23.44 -3.55
C ALA A 135 -15.80 23.95 -2.13
N THR A 136 -15.42 23.19 -1.10
CA THR A 136 -15.55 23.61 0.30
C THR A 136 -14.20 24.10 0.84
N ALA A 137 -14.14 25.34 1.32
CA ALA A 137 -12.93 25.92 1.88
C ALA A 137 -12.36 25.07 3.04
N ALA A 138 -11.03 25.12 3.18
CA ALA A 138 -10.06 24.42 4.04
C ALA A 138 -10.45 23.91 5.46
N ALA A 139 -11.66 24.16 5.97
CA ALA A 139 -12.19 23.46 7.14
C ALA A 139 -12.51 21.96 6.85
N GLY A 140 -12.61 21.58 5.56
CA GLY A 140 -12.79 20.20 5.09
C GLY A 140 -11.50 19.37 4.91
N ALA A 141 -10.31 19.95 5.14
CA ALA A 141 -9.03 19.29 4.89
C ALA A 141 -8.72 18.08 5.81
N ALA A 142 -9.56 17.84 6.83
CA ALA A 142 -9.40 16.78 7.83
C ALA A 142 -10.36 15.59 7.67
N TYR A 143 -11.35 15.67 6.78
CA TYR A 143 -12.30 14.57 6.62
C TYR A 143 -11.73 13.53 5.65
N VAL A 144 -11.50 12.33 6.17
CA VAL A 144 -11.22 11.15 5.35
C VAL A 144 -12.39 10.19 5.50
N PRO A 145 -13.01 9.73 4.39
CA PRO A 145 -14.08 8.75 4.43
C PRO A 145 -13.66 7.47 5.17
N GLU A 146 -14.58 6.87 5.93
CA GLU A 146 -14.31 5.59 6.61
C GLU A 146 -13.90 4.49 5.62
N SER A 147 -14.49 4.50 4.42
CA SER A 147 -14.16 3.57 3.34
C SER A 147 -12.70 3.67 2.88
N ASP A 148 -12.07 4.85 2.95
CA ASP A 148 -10.64 4.98 2.64
C ASP A 148 -9.76 4.48 3.78
N MET A 149 -10.21 4.62 5.03
CA MET A 149 -9.52 4.01 6.18
C MET A 149 -9.59 2.48 6.13
N GLU A 150 -10.72 1.92 5.71
CA GLU A 150 -10.88 0.48 5.46
C GLU A 150 -9.93 -0.01 4.36
N LYS A 151 -9.67 0.79 3.32
CA LYS A 151 -8.65 0.49 2.31
C LYS A 151 -7.23 0.53 2.87
N VAL A 152 -6.89 1.50 3.73
CA VAL A 152 -5.57 1.51 4.41
C VAL A 152 -5.39 0.24 5.24
N GLN A 153 -6.40 -0.14 6.04
CA GLN A 153 -6.36 -1.37 6.83
C GLN A 153 -6.25 -2.63 5.96
N SER A 154 -7.02 -2.69 4.88
CA SER A 154 -6.97 -3.80 3.93
C SER A 154 -5.60 -3.91 3.27
N THR A 155 -4.95 -2.77 3.00
CA THR A 155 -3.59 -2.74 2.44
C THR A 155 -2.57 -3.29 3.44
N LEU A 156 -2.66 -2.95 4.74
CA LEU A 156 -1.79 -3.55 5.76
C LEU A 156 -1.94 -5.08 5.83
N LYS A 157 -3.17 -5.58 5.72
CA LYS A 157 -3.43 -7.03 5.65
C LYS A 157 -2.86 -7.64 4.37
N GLN A 158 -2.99 -6.94 3.25
CA GLN A 158 -2.42 -7.37 1.96
C GLN A 158 -0.89 -7.48 2.04
N CYS A 159 -0.21 -6.58 2.78
CA CYS A 159 1.23 -6.69 3.02
C CYS A 159 1.59 -8.03 3.66
N VAL A 160 0.81 -8.50 4.63
CA VAL A 160 1.04 -9.81 5.27
C VAL A 160 0.72 -10.96 4.34
N ARG A 161 -0.40 -10.92 3.62
CA ARG A 161 -0.76 -11.94 2.62
C ARG A 161 0.34 -12.11 1.58
N GLU A 162 0.81 -11.02 0.98
CA GLU A 162 1.72 -11.09 -0.17
C GLU A 162 3.20 -11.18 0.22
N TRP A 163 3.59 -10.53 1.32
CA TRP A 163 4.99 -10.37 1.69
C TRP A 163 5.30 -10.83 3.11
N GLY A 164 4.35 -11.24 3.93
CA GLY A 164 4.60 -11.81 5.25
C GLY A 164 4.85 -13.32 5.23
N GLU A 165 5.47 -13.85 6.28
CA GLU A 165 5.61 -15.29 6.49
C GLU A 165 4.23 -15.94 6.70
N GLU A 166 3.36 -15.31 7.50
CA GLU A 166 1.99 -15.79 7.77
C GLU A 166 1.14 -15.99 6.49
N GLY A 167 1.44 -15.24 5.42
CA GLY A 167 0.73 -15.38 4.15
C GLY A 167 1.20 -16.53 3.27
N GLU A 168 2.22 -17.30 3.66
CA GLU A 168 2.83 -18.34 2.80
C GLU A 168 1.83 -19.42 2.40
N GLU A 169 1.07 -19.97 3.34
CA GLU A 169 0.09 -21.01 3.05
C GLU A 169 -0.97 -20.51 2.06
N GLU A 170 -1.52 -19.32 2.32
CA GLU A 170 -2.52 -18.69 1.45
C GLU A 170 -1.98 -18.41 0.04
N ARG A 171 -0.72 -17.94 -0.07
CA ARG A 171 -0.04 -17.79 -1.36
C ARG A 171 0.19 -19.13 -2.02
N ARG A 172 0.57 -20.17 -1.29
CA ARG A 172 0.82 -21.49 -1.85
C ARG A 172 -0.46 -22.02 -2.51
N GLU A 173 -1.60 -21.93 -1.83
CA GLU A 173 -2.88 -22.38 -2.39
C GLU A 173 -3.33 -21.52 -3.59
N ALA A 174 -3.11 -20.20 -3.54
CA ALA A 174 -3.56 -19.28 -4.60
C ALA A 174 -2.63 -19.22 -5.82
N HIS A 175 -1.31 -19.16 -5.61
CA HIS A 175 -0.31 -18.90 -6.64
C HIS A 175 0.18 -20.20 -7.29
N THR A 176 0.36 -21.29 -6.52
CA THR A 176 0.93 -22.55 -7.05
C THR A 176 0.16 -23.09 -8.26
N PRO A 177 -1.19 -23.15 -8.27
CA PRO A 177 -1.92 -23.60 -9.44
C PRO A 177 -1.66 -22.74 -10.68
N LEU A 178 -1.56 -21.41 -10.50
CA LEU A 178 -1.30 -20.47 -11.59
C LEU A 178 0.13 -20.61 -12.14
N LEU A 179 1.12 -20.71 -11.25
CA LEU A 179 2.53 -20.88 -11.63
C LEU A 179 2.80 -22.22 -12.32
N THR A 180 2.14 -23.29 -11.86
CA THR A 180 2.23 -24.62 -12.51
C THR A 180 1.61 -24.58 -13.90
N ALA A 181 0.38 -24.07 -14.03
CA ALA A 181 -0.29 -23.94 -15.32
C ALA A 181 0.52 -23.07 -16.29
N LEU A 182 1.11 -21.98 -15.81
CA LEU A 182 1.96 -21.11 -16.62
C LEU A 182 3.20 -21.86 -17.17
N ARG A 183 3.89 -22.64 -16.33
CA ARG A 183 5.06 -23.45 -16.76
C ARG A 183 4.72 -24.51 -17.79
N GLU A 184 3.56 -25.15 -17.64
CA GLU A 184 3.10 -26.19 -18.57
C GLU A 184 2.66 -25.62 -19.92
N THR A 185 2.07 -24.42 -19.91
CA THR A 185 1.49 -23.80 -21.12
C THR A 185 2.47 -22.92 -21.89
N VAL A 186 3.40 -22.25 -21.20
CA VAL A 186 4.35 -21.31 -21.79
C VAL A 186 5.77 -21.66 -21.34
N PRO A 187 6.48 -22.54 -22.06
CA PRO A 187 7.85 -22.91 -21.71
C PRO A 187 8.82 -21.72 -21.83
N VAL A 188 9.63 -21.52 -20.80
CA VAL A 188 10.69 -20.50 -20.80
C VAL A 188 11.82 -20.95 -21.73
N GLY A 189 12.16 -20.13 -22.73
CA GLY A 189 13.29 -20.40 -23.66
C GLY A 189 12.94 -20.48 -25.15
N GLY A 190 11.65 -20.53 -25.53
CA GLY A 190 11.21 -20.58 -26.93
C GLY A 190 10.99 -19.22 -27.62
N GLY A 191 11.17 -18.10 -26.91
CA GLY A 191 10.86 -16.74 -27.38
C GLY A 191 10.66 -15.77 -26.21
N GLU A 192 10.05 -14.60 -26.46
CA GLU A 192 9.68 -13.65 -25.40
C GLU A 192 8.45 -14.12 -24.62
N ALA A 193 8.65 -14.92 -23.59
CA ALA A 193 7.60 -15.36 -22.67
C ALA A 193 7.19 -14.19 -21.74
N ARG A 194 6.35 -13.30 -22.29
CA ARG A 194 5.79 -12.13 -21.60
C ARG A 194 4.49 -12.49 -20.88
N VAL A 195 4.35 -12.06 -19.64
CA VAL A 195 3.18 -12.36 -18.80
C VAL A 195 2.67 -11.06 -18.18
N LEU A 196 1.39 -10.75 -18.40
CA LEU A 196 0.71 -9.62 -17.79
C LEU A 196 -0.16 -10.13 -16.63
N LEU A 197 -0.07 -9.46 -15.48
CA LEU A 197 -0.86 -9.75 -14.28
C LEU A 197 -1.75 -8.53 -13.95
N PRO A 198 -3.00 -8.48 -14.45
CA PRO A 198 -3.93 -7.42 -14.09
C PRO A 198 -4.40 -7.58 -12.64
N GLY A 199 -4.55 -6.46 -11.92
CA GLY A 199 -4.87 -6.47 -10.49
C GLY A 199 -3.75 -7.11 -9.67
N ALA A 200 -2.51 -6.69 -9.91
CA ALA A 200 -1.32 -7.28 -9.32
C ALA A 200 -1.21 -7.08 -7.80
N GLY A 201 -2.05 -6.23 -7.19
CA GLY A 201 -2.00 -5.96 -5.75
C GLY A 201 -0.65 -5.40 -5.35
N LEU A 202 0.05 -6.07 -4.44
CA LEU A 202 1.39 -5.66 -4.00
C LEU A 202 2.53 -6.26 -4.85
N GLY A 203 2.20 -6.98 -5.92
CA GLY A 203 3.15 -7.44 -6.92
C GLY A 203 3.83 -8.78 -6.60
N ARG A 204 3.43 -9.49 -5.53
CA ARG A 204 4.09 -10.76 -5.16
C ARG A 204 4.00 -11.83 -6.25
N LEU A 205 2.83 -12.02 -6.85
CA LEU A 205 2.68 -13.03 -7.92
C LEU A 205 3.50 -12.63 -9.16
N ALA A 206 3.54 -11.34 -9.51
CA ALA A 206 4.36 -10.85 -10.61
C ALA A 206 5.85 -11.10 -10.34
N TRP A 207 6.30 -10.90 -9.10
CA TRP A 207 7.65 -11.21 -8.65
C TRP A 207 7.95 -12.73 -8.74
N GLU A 208 7.01 -13.59 -8.34
CA GLU A 208 7.18 -15.04 -8.45
C GLU A 208 7.24 -15.50 -9.91
N VAL A 209 6.39 -14.95 -10.78
CA VAL A 209 6.44 -15.21 -12.22
C VAL A 209 7.77 -14.75 -12.82
N ALA A 210 8.26 -13.56 -12.46
CA ALA A 210 9.58 -13.09 -12.89
C ALA A 210 10.71 -14.02 -12.42
N ARG A 211 10.61 -14.56 -11.20
CA ARG A 211 11.56 -15.52 -10.63
C ARG A 211 11.61 -16.85 -11.38
N LEU A 212 10.55 -17.19 -12.12
CA LEU A 212 10.53 -18.35 -13.01
C LEU A 212 11.21 -18.11 -14.36
N GLY A 213 11.68 -16.88 -14.63
CA GLY A 213 12.35 -16.50 -15.87
C GLY A 213 11.43 -15.88 -16.93
N TYR A 214 10.17 -15.57 -16.59
CA TYR A 214 9.26 -14.85 -17.47
C TYR A 214 9.51 -13.34 -17.44
N LYS A 215 9.19 -12.65 -18.55
CA LYS A 215 9.07 -11.19 -18.55
C LYS A 215 7.71 -10.80 -17.98
N ALA A 216 7.64 -10.64 -16.65
CA ALA A 216 6.41 -10.35 -15.94
C ALA A 216 6.13 -8.85 -15.84
N GLN A 217 4.89 -8.44 -16.07
CA GLN A 217 4.40 -7.09 -15.83
C GLN A 217 3.17 -7.17 -14.92
N GLY A 218 3.25 -6.57 -13.74
CA GLY A 218 2.09 -6.34 -12.88
C GLY A 218 1.39 -5.05 -13.29
N CYS A 219 0.05 -5.05 -13.31
CA CYS A 219 -0.77 -3.87 -13.54
C CYS A 219 -1.74 -3.70 -12.37
N GLU A 220 -1.79 -2.51 -11.80
CA GLU A 220 -2.65 -2.17 -10.66
C GLU A 220 -3.17 -0.74 -10.82
N PHE A 221 -4.40 -0.51 -10.36
CA PHE A 221 -5.10 0.77 -10.46
C PHE A 221 -5.19 1.48 -9.11
N SER A 222 -5.25 0.73 -8.01
CA SER A 222 -5.38 1.29 -6.67
C SER A 222 -4.08 1.94 -6.21
N TYR A 223 -4.08 3.26 -6.01
CA TYR A 223 -2.94 3.95 -5.37
C TYR A 223 -2.61 3.42 -3.98
N PHE A 224 -3.58 2.88 -3.24
CA PHE A 224 -3.29 2.24 -1.96
C PHE A 224 -2.29 1.09 -2.15
N MET A 225 -2.53 0.24 -3.15
CA MET A 225 -1.69 -0.90 -3.49
C MET A 225 -0.37 -0.44 -4.15
N LEU A 226 -0.42 0.50 -5.09
CA LEU A 226 0.79 0.99 -5.79
C LEU A 226 1.80 1.62 -4.82
N LEU A 227 1.33 2.45 -3.88
CA LEU A 227 2.20 3.07 -2.87
C LEU A 227 2.82 2.01 -1.94
N ALA A 228 2.02 1.05 -1.46
CA ALA A 228 2.51 -0.02 -0.59
C ALA A 228 3.45 -0.98 -1.33
N SER A 229 3.15 -1.32 -2.58
CA SER A 229 3.98 -2.14 -3.45
C SER A 229 5.33 -1.47 -3.70
N ASN A 230 5.34 -0.18 -4.05
CA ASN A 230 6.57 0.60 -4.21
C ASN A 230 7.41 0.60 -2.93
N PHE A 231 6.77 0.81 -1.77
CA PHE A 231 7.46 0.81 -0.49
C PHE A 231 8.14 -0.53 -0.21
N ILE A 232 7.45 -1.66 -0.42
CA ILE A 232 8.01 -2.99 -0.20
C ILE A 232 9.14 -3.29 -1.20
N MET A 233 8.90 -3.09 -2.50
CA MET A 233 9.83 -3.50 -3.55
C MET A 233 11.07 -2.60 -3.66
N ASN A 234 10.89 -1.29 -3.45
CA ASN A 234 11.92 -0.29 -3.73
C ASN A 234 12.27 0.58 -2.50
N GLY A 235 11.33 0.79 -1.58
CA GLY A 235 11.46 1.75 -0.49
C GLY A 235 12.16 1.22 0.77
N LEU A 236 12.19 -0.09 0.97
CA LEU A 236 12.77 -0.69 2.18
C LEU A 236 14.29 -0.91 2.10
N GLY A 237 14.91 -0.85 0.92
CA GLY A 237 16.37 -0.98 0.78
C GLY A 237 16.93 -2.30 1.32
N GLY A 238 16.13 -3.38 1.33
CA GLY A 238 16.50 -4.68 1.90
C GLY A 238 16.19 -4.83 3.40
N GLU A 239 15.70 -3.79 4.07
CA GLU A 239 15.19 -3.88 5.43
C GLU A 239 13.81 -4.55 5.50
N ARG A 240 13.42 -4.90 6.73
CA ARG A 240 12.06 -5.34 7.08
C ARG A 240 11.37 -4.26 7.89
N VAL A 241 10.05 -4.25 7.82
CA VAL A 241 9.19 -3.41 8.66
C VAL A 241 8.22 -4.29 9.43
N VAL A 242 7.98 -3.92 10.69
CA VAL A 242 6.97 -4.54 11.54
C VAL A 242 5.66 -3.77 11.39
N ILE A 243 4.58 -4.49 11.10
CA ILE A 243 3.21 -3.97 11.09
C ILE A 243 2.31 -4.85 11.94
N HIS A 244 1.20 -4.29 12.41
CA HIS A 244 0.17 -4.92 13.23
C HIS A 244 -1.18 -4.82 12.51
N PRO A 245 -1.41 -5.61 11.45
CA PRO A 245 -2.57 -5.46 10.55
C PRO A 245 -3.92 -5.76 11.25
N TRP A 246 -3.88 -6.45 12.39
CA TRP A 246 -5.06 -6.91 13.13
C TRP A 246 -5.46 -5.97 14.29
N VAL A 247 -4.67 -4.93 14.57
CA VAL A 247 -4.76 -4.13 15.81
C VAL A 247 -6.11 -3.48 16.07
N LEU A 248 -6.87 -3.15 15.03
CA LEU A 248 -8.18 -2.50 15.15
C LEU A 248 -9.36 -3.47 14.97
N GLN A 249 -9.09 -4.76 14.78
CA GLN A 249 -10.11 -5.80 14.74
C GLN A 249 -10.57 -6.13 16.16
N THR A 250 -11.85 -5.86 16.43
CA THR A 250 -12.44 -6.03 17.78
C THR A 250 -13.28 -7.29 17.94
N CYS A 251 -13.54 -8.01 16.85
CA CYS A 251 -14.32 -9.25 16.84
C CYS A 251 -13.45 -10.45 16.42
N ASN A 252 -13.86 -11.64 16.88
CA ASN A 252 -13.23 -12.91 16.56
C ASN A 252 -11.73 -12.98 16.92
N THR A 253 -11.32 -12.24 17.95
CA THR A 253 -9.97 -12.28 18.51
C THR A 253 -9.96 -13.19 19.74
N ARG A 254 -9.09 -14.21 19.76
CA ARG A 254 -9.04 -15.19 20.86
C ARG A 254 -8.23 -14.68 22.07
N SER A 255 -7.19 -13.88 21.82
CA SER A 255 -6.30 -13.34 22.84
C SER A 255 -5.90 -11.88 22.56
N ILE A 256 -5.25 -11.20 23.50
CA ILE A 256 -4.73 -9.83 23.27
C ILE A 256 -3.59 -9.90 22.25
N GLU A 257 -2.75 -10.91 22.42
CA GLU A 257 -1.59 -11.25 21.60
C GLU A 257 -2.00 -11.42 20.13
N ASP A 258 -3.14 -12.06 19.85
CA ASP A 258 -3.65 -12.19 18.49
C ASP A 258 -4.04 -10.84 17.86
N ALA A 259 -4.65 -9.92 18.63
CA ALA A 259 -5.02 -8.60 18.12
C ALA A 259 -3.79 -7.74 17.80
N VAL A 260 -2.77 -7.79 18.65
CA VAL A 260 -1.58 -6.95 18.53
C VAL A 260 -0.40 -7.69 17.92
N ARG A 261 -0.62 -8.86 17.31
CA ARG A 261 0.46 -9.69 16.76
C ARG A 261 1.25 -8.88 15.71
N PRO A 262 2.58 -8.78 15.85
CA PRO A 262 3.43 -8.18 14.84
C PRO A 262 3.56 -9.12 13.63
N ALA A 263 3.63 -8.54 12.45
CA ALA A 263 3.99 -9.22 11.21
C ALA A 263 5.16 -8.47 10.56
N GLU A 264 6.23 -9.19 10.28
CA GLU A 264 7.39 -8.65 9.56
C GLU A 264 7.21 -8.80 8.06
N VAL A 265 7.42 -7.70 7.33
CA VAL A 265 7.35 -7.68 5.86
C VAL A 265 8.55 -6.89 5.29
N PRO A 266 9.16 -7.33 4.18
CA PRO A 266 8.91 -8.58 3.47
C PRO A 266 9.68 -9.77 4.08
N ALA A 267 9.11 -10.97 3.99
CA ALA A 267 9.67 -12.24 4.43
C ALA A 267 10.83 -12.70 3.52
N VAL A 268 10.77 -12.32 2.25
CA VAL A 268 11.79 -12.56 1.22
C VAL A 268 12.16 -11.23 0.62
N SER A 269 13.45 -10.96 0.40
CA SER A 269 13.85 -9.66 -0.15
C SER A 269 13.46 -9.58 -1.63
N PRO A 270 12.72 -8.53 -2.07
CA PRO A 270 12.40 -8.35 -3.48
C PRO A 270 13.65 -8.28 -4.38
N ALA A 271 14.78 -7.81 -3.83
CA ALA A 271 16.06 -7.73 -4.53
C ALA A 271 16.68 -9.10 -4.87
N GLU A 272 16.24 -10.19 -4.23
CA GLU A 272 16.70 -11.55 -4.57
C GLU A 272 16.40 -11.93 -6.03
N LEU A 273 15.44 -11.26 -6.67
CA LEU A 273 15.12 -11.45 -8.08
C LEU A 273 16.35 -11.23 -8.98
N GLU A 274 17.16 -10.22 -8.69
CA GLU A 274 18.39 -9.90 -9.45
C GLU A 274 19.45 -11.01 -9.31
N ALA A 275 19.44 -11.77 -8.21
CA ALA A 275 20.38 -12.85 -7.97
C ALA A 275 19.96 -14.18 -8.63
N THR A 276 18.66 -14.42 -8.76
CA THR A 276 18.11 -15.67 -9.31
C THR A 276 17.78 -15.61 -10.79
N CYS A 277 17.55 -14.41 -11.33
CA CYS A 277 17.23 -14.22 -12.73
C CYS A 277 18.46 -13.65 -13.44
N ASN A 278 18.94 -14.33 -14.50
CA ASN A 278 19.87 -13.75 -15.47
C ASN A 278 19.15 -12.70 -16.34
N LEU A 279 18.46 -11.76 -15.70
CA LEU A 279 17.82 -10.63 -16.36
C LEU A 279 18.87 -9.62 -16.79
#